data_AF-A0A6T8I8D6-F1
#
_entry.id   AF-A0A6T8I8D6-F1
#
_cell.length_a   1.000
_cell.length_b   1.000
_cell.length_c   1.000
_cell.angle_alpha   90.00
_cell.angle_beta   90.00
_cell.angle_gamma   90.00
#
_symmetry.space_group_name_H-M   'P 1'
#
loop_
_entity.id
_entity.type
_entity.pdbx_description
1 polymer ?
#
loop_
_entity_poly.entity_id
_entity_poly.type
_entity_poly.pdbx_seq_one_letter_code
_entity_poly.pdbx_strand_id
1 'polypeptide(L)'
;MESELGHALASTGTSNQWSMLDGVTTKVNKKLPKDMQVTPRQLDAFLQQVGDAELRKHGIWRTSFGAKYMPIIVVNPALGRILRLCNGAEPPCSCGALNQREDRFLSSHAYNAGRHALVASSHKASCGQWTPPQTSHLHSWRRGFTDPNA
;
A
#
# COMPACT_ATOMS: atom_id res chain seq x y z
N MET A 1 14.36 4.14 -7.65
CA MET A 1 13.51 4.99 -6.79
C MET A 1 14.12 6.37 -6.48
N GLU A 2 15.26 6.72 -7.08
CA GLU A 2 16.01 7.96 -6.81
C GLU A 2 15.52 9.18 -7.63
N SER A 3 14.53 8.99 -8.50
CA SER A 3 13.92 10.09 -9.24
C SER A 3 13.00 10.92 -8.34
N GLU A 4 12.74 12.18 -8.73
CA GLU A 4 11.76 13.03 -8.04
C GLU A 4 10.37 12.36 -7.96
N LEU A 5 9.97 11.67 -9.02
CA LEU A 5 8.74 10.87 -9.04
C LEU A 5 8.74 9.78 -7.96
N GLY A 6 9.86 9.06 -7.80
CA GLY A 6 10.03 8.05 -6.77
C GLY A 6 9.94 8.64 -5.36
N HIS A 7 10.55 9.80 -5.12
CA HIS A 7 10.47 10.50 -3.84
C HIS A 7 9.06 11.04 -3.53
N ALA A 8 8.39 11.61 -4.54
CA ALA A 8 7.01 12.07 -4.41
C ALA A 8 6.06 10.90 -4.09
N LEU A 9 6.23 9.77 -4.77
CA LEU A 9 5.48 8.54 -4.52
C LEU A 9 5.72 7.99 -3.11
N ALA A 10 6.98 7.78 -2.71
CA ALA A 10 7.33 7.21 -1.40
C ALA A 10 6.87 8.07 -0.22
N SER A 11 6.65 9.36 -0.43
CA SER A 11 6.12 10.29 0.59
C SER A 11 4.59 10.46 0.54
N THR A 12 3.90 9.79 -0.39
CA THR A 12 2.44 9.88 -0.57
C THR A 12 1.74 8.79 0.20
N GLY A 13 1.28 9.06 1.42
CA GLY A 13 0.56 8.07 2.23
C GLY A 13 -0.83 7.73 1.68
N THR A 14 -1.18 6.43 1.70
CA THR A 14 -2.55 5.94 1.44
C THR A 14 -3.30 5.59 2.72
N SER A 15 -2.89 6.15 3.86
CA SER A 15 -3.44 5.82 5.19
C SER A 15 -3.40 4.32 5.50
N ASN A 16 -2.40 3.61 4.96
CA ASN A 16 -2.22 2.17 5.12
C ASN A 16 -3.38 1.33 4.56
N GLN A 17 -4.09 1.87 3.56
CA GLN A 17 -5.19 1.22 2.86
C GLN A 17 -4.93 1.18 1.36
N TRP A 18 -5.56 0.21 0.67
CA TRP A 18 -5.52 0.15 -0.79
C TRP A 18 -6.21 1.35 -1.39
N SER A 19 -5.56 1.97 -2.36
CA SER A 19 -6.07 3.11 -3.08
C SER A 19 -5.94 2.87 -4.58
N MET A 20 -6.88 3.43 -5.34
CA MET A 20 -6.81 3.40 -6.79
C MET A 20 -5.63 4.26 -7.26
N LEU A 21 -4.98 3.81 -8.34
CA LEU A 21 -3.82 4.50 -8.90
C LEU A 21 -4.10 5.97 -9.26
N ASP A 22 -5.30 6.32 -9.71
CA ASP A 22 -5.71 7.69 -10.01
C ASP A 22 -5.70 8.61 -8.78
N GLY A 23 -6.21 8.13 -7.64
CA GLY A 23 -6.20 8.81 -6.36
C GLY A 23 -4.77 9.01 -5.85
N VAL A 24 -3.90 8.00 -6.03
CA VAL A 24 -2.46 8.12 -5.73
C VAL A 24 -1.80 9.13 -6.66
N THR A 25 -2.06 9.07 -7.96
CA THR A 25 -1.53 9.98 -8.99
C THR A 25 -1.85 11.44 -8.63
N THR A 26 -3.09 11.71 -8.24
CA THR A 26 -3.52 13.05 -7.82
C THR A 26 -2.71 13.57 -6.63
N LYS A 27 -2.42 12.71 -5.65
CA LYS A 27 -1.61 13.07 -4.49
C LYS A 27 -0.12 13.25 -4.84
N VAL A 28 0.41 12.41 -5.73
CA VAL A 28 1.78 12.51 -6.23
C VAL A 28 1.97 13.82 -7.01
N ASN A 29 1.06 14.17 -7.91
CA ASN A 29 1.13 15.41 -8.69
C ASN A 29 1.04 16.68 -7.84
N LYS A 30 0.46 16.61 -6.63
CA LYS A 30 0.50 17.73 -5.66
C LYS A 30 1.89 17.96 -5.06
N LYS A 31 2.79 16.99 -5.16
CA LYS A 31 4.17 17.04 -4.65
C LYS A 31 5.19 17.27 -5.75
N LEU A 32 4.79 17.15 -7.02
CA LEU A 32 5.66 17.37 -8.18
C LEU A 32 5.51 18.80 -8.71
N PRO A 33 6.56 19.34 -9.35
CA PRO A 33 6.47 20.52 -10.19
C PRO A 33 5.39 20.38 -11.28
N LYS A 34 4.79 21.49 -11.71
CA LYS A 34 3.67 21.47 -12.68
C LYS A 34 4.06 20.88 -14.03
N ASP A 35 5.30 21.10 -14.45
CA ASP A 35 5.93 20.60 -15.67
C ASP A 35 6.30 19.11 -15.61
N MET A 36 6.26 18.51 -14.42
CA MET A 36 6.61 17.10 -14.19
C MET A 36 5.42 16.24 -13.75
N GLN A 37 4.20 16.77 -13.85
CA GLN A 37 3.00 16.01 -13.51
C GLN A 37 2.84 14.79 -14.42
N VAL A 38 2.44 13.67 -13.82
CA VAL A 38 2.29 12.40 -14.52
C VAL A 38 0.83 12.00 -14.62
N THR A 39 0.50 11.29 -15.70
CA THR A 39 -0.77 10.59 -15.84
C THR A 39 -0.74 9.27 -15.06
N PRO A 40 -1.92 8.67 -14.74
CA PRO A 40 -1.95 7.36 -14.11
C PRO A 40 -1.20 6.29 -14.91
N ARG A 41 -1.30 6.30 -16.24
CA ARG A 41 -0.56 5.33 -17.09
C ARG A 41 0.95 5.48 -16.99
N GLN A 42 1.46 6.71 -16.95
CA GLN A 42 2.90 6.97 -16.75
C GLN A 42 3.35 6.53 -15.36
N LEU A 43 2.53 6.77 -14.33
CA LEU A 43 2.83 6.29 -12.99
C LEU A 43 2.84 4.76 -12.91
N ASP A 44 1.89 4.07 -13.56
CA ASP A 44 1.92 2.59 -13.62
C ASP A 44 3.14 2.07 -14.35
N ALA A 45 3.49 2.65 -15.50
CA ALA A 45 4.69 2.26 -16.25
C ALA A 45 5.96 2.43 -15.41
N PHE A 46 6.06 3.53 -14.66
CA PHE A 46 7.15 3.76 -13.71
C PHE A 46 7.18 2.68 -12.62
N LEU A 47 6.04 2.35 -12.02
CA LEU A 47 5.96 1.31 -10.97
C LEU A 47 6.36 -0.07 -11.50
N GLN A 48 5.91 -0.43 -12.70
CA GLN A 48 6.30 -1.67 -13.37
C GLN A 48 7.80 -1.70 -13.66
N GLN A 49 8.38 -0.60 -14.12
CA GLN A 49 9.81 -0.47 -14.39
C GLN A 49 10.65 -0.61 -13.12
N VAL A 50 10.21 -0.05 -12.00
CA VAL A 50 10.91 -0.16 -10.71
C VAL A 50 10.86 -1.60 -10.17
N GLY A 51 9.71 -2.28 -10.34
CA GLY A 51 9.51 -3.65 -9.91
C GLY A 51 9.16 -3.79 -8.43
N ASP A 52 8.40 -4.84 -8.09
CA ASP A 52 7.79 -5.01 -6.77
C ASP A 52 8.81 -5.13 -5.63
N ALA A 53 9.94 -5.81 -5.87
CA ALA A 53 10.98 -5.98 -4.86
C ALA A 53 11.57 -4.64 -4.42
N GLU A 54 11.81 -3.74 -5.37
CA GLU A 54 12.33 -2.41 -5.09
C GLU A 54 11.25 -1.52 -4.46
N LEU A 55 10.01 -1.57 -4.95
CA LEU A 55 8.88 -0.84 -4.34
C LEU A 55 8.69 -1.20 -2.86
N ARG A 56 8.85 -2.49 -2.49
CA ARG A 56 8.72 -2.94 -1.10
C ARG A 56 9.74 -2.30 -0.17
N LYS A 57 10.97 -2.06 -0.62
CA LYS A 57 12.00 -1.34 0.18
C LYS A 57 11.57 0.08 0.55
N HIS A 58 10.63 0.65 -0.20
CA HIS A 58 10.06 1.98 0.04
C HIS A 58 8.68 1.94 0.72
N GLY A 59 8.23 0.76 1.18
CA GLY A 59 6.90 0.59 1.78
C GLY A 59 5.78 0.82 0.77
N ILE A 60 5.97 0.38 -0.48
CA ILE A 60 4.98 0.48 -1.55
C ILE A 60 4.60 -0.92 -2.00
N TRP A 61 3.29 -1.19 -2.04
CA TRP A 61 2.74 -2.42 -2.60
C TRP A 61 1.82 -2.05 -3.76
N ARG A 62 1.94 -2.83 -4.83
CA ARG A 62 1.11 -2.76 -6.01
C ARG A 62 0.44 -4.12 -6.17
N THR A 63 -0.82 -4.11 -6.56
CA THR A 63 -1.43 -5.31 -7.15
C THR A 63 -2.25 -4.95 -8.37
N SER A 64 -2.34 -5.88 -9.30
CA SER A 64 -3.07 -5.74 -10.55
C SER A 64 -4.07 -6.89 -10.70
N PHE A 65 -5.21 -6.59 -11.29
CA PHE A 65 -6.31 -7.54 -11.50
C PHE A 65 -6.43 -7.97 -12.96
N GLY A 66 -5.35 -7.84 -13.73
CA GLY A 66 -5.30 -8.06 -15.18
C GLY A 66 -5.36 -6.77 -15.98
N ALA A 67 -5.04 -6.84 -17.27
CA ALA A 67 -4.84 -5.67 -18.14
C ALA A 67 -6.06 -4.73 -18.27
N LYS A 68 -7.27 -5.25 -18.02
CA LYS A 68 -8.51 -4.46 -18.07
C LYS A 68 -8.69 -3.54 -16.87
N TYR A 69 -8.11 -3.88 -15.72
CA TYR A 69 -8.37 -3.21 -14.46
C TYR A 69 -7.20 -2.33 -14.08
N MET A 70 -7.53 -1.15 -13.53
CA MET A 70 -6.51 -0.26 -13.00
C MET A 70 -5.89 -0.91 -11.74
N PRO A 71 -4.56 -0.90 -11.60
CA PRO A 71 -3.92 -1.46 -10.43
C PRO A 71 -4.23 -0.61 -9.20
N ILE A 72 -4.08 -1.23 -8.05
CA ILE A 72 -4.27 -0.60 -6.75
C ILE A 72 -2.94 -0.59 -6.01
N ILE A 73 -2.79 0.42 -5.17
CA ILE A 73 -1.53 0.70 -4.51
C ILE A 73 -1.78 0.98 -3.04
N VAL A 74 -0.89 0.47 -2.21
CA VAL A 74 -0.72 0.89 -0.82
C VAL A 74 0.64 1.55 -0.70
N VAL A 75 0.68 2.72 -0.07
CA VAL A 75 1.93 3.37 0.31
C VAL A 75 1.91 3.60 1.81
N ASN A 76 2.90 3.03 2.49
CA ASN A 76 3.18 3.19 3.90
C ASN A 76 4.54 3.91 4.06
N PRO A 77 4.55 5.25 4.08
CA PRO A 77 5.79 6.02 4.24
C PRO A 77 6.49 5.78 5.58
N ALA A 78 5.76 5.34 6.61
CA ALA A 78 6.33 5.05 7.92
C ALA A 78 7.23 3.81 7.85
N LEU A 79 6.73 2.72 7.26
CA LEU A 79 7.57 1.54 7.02
C LEU A 79 8.70 1.86 6.04
N GLY A 80 8.40 2.59 4.96
CA GLY A 80 9.41 2.97 3.97
C GLY A 80 10.56 3.83 4.53
N ARG A 81 10.36 4.56 5.64
CA ARG A 81 11.47 5.22 6.36
C ARG A 81 12.33 4.22 7.11
N ILE A 82 11.71 3.25 7.78
CA ILE A 82 12.42 2.26 8.59
C ILE A 82 13.21 1.30 7.72
N LEU A 83 12.63 0.80 6.64
CA LEU A 83 13.33 -0.06 5.68
C LEU A 83 14.57 0.64 5.10
N ARG A 84 14.52 1.95 4.83
CA ARG A 84 15.69 2.71 4.39
C ARG A 84 16.77 2.82 5.46
N LEU A 85 16.40 3.01 6.73
CA LEU A 85 17.36 3.00 7.84
C LEU A 85 18.04 1.62 8.00
N CYS A 86 17.34 0.55 7.65
CA CYS A 86 17.85 -0.81 7.67
C CYS A 86 18.47 -1.26 6.32
N ASN A 87 18.73 -0.34 5.37
CA ASN A 87 19.26 -0.66 4.04
C ASN A 87 18.44 -1.74 3.28
N GLY A 88 17.12 -1.75 3.46
CA GLY A 88 16.21 -2.72 2.86
C GLY A 88 16.14 -4.06 3.58
N ALA A 89 16.90 -4.27 4.66
CA ALA A 89 16.75 -5.45 5.50
C ALA A 89 15.42 -5.41 6.26
N GLU A 90 14.77 -6.58 6.41
CA GLU A 90 13.51 -6.69 7.14
C GLU A 90 13.76 -6.44 8.64
N PRO A 91 13.21 -5.36 9.22
CA PRO A 91 13.43 -5.05 10.62
C PRO A 91 12.71 -6.08 11.49
N PRO A 92 13.26 -6.42 12.68
CA PRO A 92 12.52 -7.22 13.64
C PRO A 92 11.21 -6.53 14.04
N CYS A 93 10.27 -7.31 14.56
CA CYS A 93 9.01 -6.77 15.06
C CYS A 93 9.28 -5.73 16.17
N SER A 94 8.84 -4.49 15.94
CA SER A 94 9.00 -3.39 16.90
C SER A 94 7.74 -3.18 17.77
N CYS A 95 6.73 -4.04 17.64
CA CYS A 95 5.47 -3.87 18.37
C CYS A 95 5.58 -4.21 19.86
N GLY A 96 6.71 -4.78 20.30
CA GLY A 96 6.79 -5.52 21.55
C GLY A 96 5.96 -6.81 21.46
N ALA A 97 6.23 -7.80 22.30
CA ALA A 97 5.36 -8.96 22.44
C ALA A 97 4.00 -8.51 22.98
N LEU A 98 3.12 -8.04 22.10
CA LEU A 98 1.75 -7.71 22.46
C LEU A 98 0.99 -9.02 22.52
N ASN A 99 0.75 -9.49 23.74
CA ASN A 99 -0.49 -10.19 24.11
C ASN A 99 -1.66 -9.38 23.54
N GLN A 100 -2.01 -9.60 22.28
CA GLN A 100 -3.19 -8.99 21.70
C GLN A 100 -4.37 -9.72 22.31
N ARG A 101 -5.06 -9.06 23.25
CA ARG A 101 -6.37 -9.50 23.71
C ARG A 101 -7.23 -9.75 22.47
N GLU A 102 -7.64 -11.00 22.28
CA GLU A 102 -8.50 -11.45 21.18
C GLU A 102 -9.91 -10.83 21.23
N ASP A 103 -10.24 -10.10 22.31
CA ASP A 103 -11.60 -9.59 22.56
C ASP A 103 -11.80 -8.12 22.11
N ARG A 104 -11.66 -7.85 20.81
CA ARG A 104 -12.36 -6.72 20.20
C ARG A 104 -13.29 -7.22 19.10
N PHE A 105 -14.33 -7.92 19.54
CA PHE A 105 -15.56 -8.01 18.76
C PHE A 105 -16.07 -6.58 18.51
N LEU A 106 -16.02 -6.12 17.26
CA LEU A 106 -16.78 -4.97 16.78
C LEU A 106 -18.25 -5.38 16.68
N SER A 107 -18.89 -5.63 17.83
CA SER A 107 -20.32 -5.90 17.91
C SER A 107 -21.08 -4.57 17.85
N SER A 108 -21.29 -4.05 16.64
CA SER A 108 -22.46 -3.20 16.36
C SER A 108 -22.59 -2.99 14.86
N HIS A 109 -23.59 -3.62 14.25
CA HIS A 109 -24.53 -3.04 13.28
C HIS A 109 -24.02 -2.10 12.16
N ALA A 110 -22.73 -2.06 11.82
CA ALA A 110 -22.16 -1.30 10.71
C ALA A 110 -22.20 -2.11 9.40
N TYR A 111 -23.29 -2.86 9.19
CA TYR A 111 -23.52 -3.74 8.04
C TYR A 111 -23.61 -2.96 6.71
N ASN A 112 -23.57 -1.62 6.72
CA ASN A 112 -23.82 -0.77 5.54
C ASN A 112 -22.75 0.31 5.25
N ALA A 113 -21.50 0.13 5.65
CA ALA A 113 -20.42 1.06 5.26
C ALA A 113 -19.21 0.29 4.75
N GLY A 114 -19.25 -0.14 3.49
CA GLY A 114 -18.26 -1.02 2.84
C GLY A 114 -16.83 -0.48 2.79
N ARG A 115 -16.14 -0.46 3.94
CA ARG A 115 -14.76 0.00 4.11
C ARG A 115 -14.06 -0.64 5.31
N HIS A 116 -14.15 -1.95 5.51
CA HIS A 116 -13.22 -2.61 6.44
C HIS A 116 -12.75 -3.93 5.84
N ALA A 117 -11.46 -4.01 5.50
CA ALA A 117 -10.81 -5.29 5.34
C ALA A 117 -10.85 -5.99 6.71
N LEU A 118 -11.33 -7.24 6.78
CA LEU A 118 -11.35 -8.03 8.02
C LEU A 118 -9.93 -8.39 8.51
N VAL A 119 -8.90 -8.09 7.72
CA VAL A 119 -7.50 -8.39 8.02
C VAL A 119 -6.63 -7.18 7.75
N ALA A 120 -6.71 -6.15 8.60
CA ALA A 120 -5.65 -5.15 8.69
C ALA A 120 -4.47 -5.76 9.46
N SER A 121 -3.24 -5.29 9.20
CA SER A 121 -2.09 -5.77 9.96
C SER A 121 -2.29 -5.54 11.46
N SER A 122 -2.02 -6.58 12.25
CA SER A 122 -1.95 -6.52 13.71
C SER A 122 -0.76 -5.69 14.20
N HIS A 123 0.17 -5.35 13.29
CA HIS A 123 1.35 -4.56 13.59
C HIS A 123 1.11 -3.06 13.39
N LYS A 124 1.88 -2.24 14.11
CA LYS A 124 1.93 -0.79 13.87
C LYS A 124 2.46 -0.52 12.46
N ALA A 125 2.02 0.58 11.84
CA ALA A 125 2.45 0.96 10.49
C ALA A 125 3.98 1.12 10.32
N SER A 126 4.70 1.35 11.41
CA SER A 126 6.16 1.45 11.45
C SER A 126 6.85 0.12 11.79
N CYS A 127 6.13 -0.99 11.96
CA CYS A 127 6.73 -2.26 12.32
C CYS A 127 7.33 -2.95 11.09
N GLY A 128 8.51 -3.54 11.22
CA GLY A 128 9.15 -4.30 10.14
C GLY A 128 8.29 -5.43 9.57
N GLN A 129 7.45 -6.04 10.40
CA GLN A 129 6.49 -7.10 10.02
C GLN A 129 5.11 -6.57 9.58
N TRP A 130 4.97 -5.25 9.37
CA TRP A 130 3.72 -4.71 8.87
C TRP A 130 3.47 -5.15 7.43
N THR A 131 2.24 -5.58 7.16
CA THR A 131 1.79 -6.02 5.83
C THR A 131 0.54 -5.23 5.41
N PRO A 132 0.34 -4.99 4.10
CA PRO A 132 -0.89 -4.37 3.64
C PRO A 132 -2.09 -5.27 3.96
N PRO A 133 -3.29 -4.69 4.16
CA PRO A 133 -4.49 -5.49 4.35
C PRO A 133 -4.72 -6.40 3.14
N GLN A 134 -5.38 -7.54 3.33
CA GLN A 134 -5.75 -8.39 2.20
C GLN A 134 -6.68 -7.64 1.24
N THR A 135 -6.52 -7.91 -0.06
CA THR A 135 -7.38 -7.35 -1.11
C THR A 135 -8.70 -8.10 -1.24
N SER A 136 -8.89 -9.15 -0.43
CA SER A 136 -10.01 -10.09 -0.47
C SER A 136 -11.40 -9.44 -0.28
N HIS A 137 -11.49 -8.30 0.42
CA HIS A 137 -12.74 -7.57 0.67
C HIS A 137 -13.10 -6.54 -0.42
N LEU A 138 -12.28 -6.41 -1.46
CA LEU A 138 -12.54 -5.52 -2.59
C LEU A 138 -13.49 -6.22 -3.58
N HIS A 139 -14.72 -6.49 -3.12
CA HIS A 139 -15.73 -7.31 -3.81
C HIS A 139 -16.10 -6.79 -5.21
N SER A 140 -15.94 -5.50 -5.49
CA SER A 140 -16.17 -4.93 -6.82
C SER A 140 -15.02 -5.15 -7.81
N TRP A 141 -13.81 -5.50 -7.34
CA TRP A 141 -12.59 -5.60 -8.16
C TRP A 141 -12.21 -7.05 -8.51
N ARG A 142 -12.89 -8.04 -7.90
CA ARG A 142 -12.62 -9.48 -7.98
C ARG A 142 -13.02 -10.19 -9.28
N ARG A 143 -13.68 -9.56 -10.26
CA ARG A 143 -14.12 -10.29 -11.48
C ARG A 143 -12.98 -10.84 -12.35
N GLY A 144 -11.71 -10.69 -11.94
CA GLY A 144 -10.54 -11.32 -12.57
C GLY A 144 -9.34 -11.55 -11.64
N PHE A 145 -9.51 -11.54 -10.31
CA PHE A 145 -8.37 -11.73 -9.38
C PHE A 145 -8.23 -13.19 -8.94
N THR A 146 -7.07 -13.78 -9.22
CA THR A 146 -6.56 -14.96 -8.54
C THR A 146 -5.46 -14.52 -7.57
N ASP A 147 -5.65 -14.76 -6.28
CA ASP A 147 -4.63 -14.46 -5.27
C ASP A 147 -3.48 -15.49 -5.41
N PRO A 148 -2.24 -15.06 -5.64
CA PRO A 148 -1.10 -15.99 -5.74
C PRO A 148 -0.73 -16.63 -4.39
N ASN A 149 -1.31 -16.19 -3.27
CA ASN A 149 -1.06 -16.75 -1.94
C ASN A 149 -2.31 -17.38 -1.29
N ALA A 150 -3.38 -17.63 -2.06
CA ALA A 150 -4.56 -18.36 -1.57
C ALA A 150 -4.41 -19.88 -1.69
#